data_AF-A0A959CEG6-F1
#
_entry.id   AF-A0A959CEG6-F1
#
_cell.length_a   1.000
_cell.length_b   1.000
_cell.length_c   1.000
_cell.angle_alpha   90.00
_cell.angle_beta   90.00
_cell.angle_gamma   90.00
#
_symmetry.space_group_name_H-M   'P 1'
#
loop_
_entity.id
_entity.type
_entity.pdbx_description
1 polymer ?
#
loop_
_entity_poly.entity_id
_entity_poly.type
_entity_poly.pdbx_seq_one_letter_code
_entity_poly.pdbx_strand_id
1 'polypeptide(L)'
;YGSINDPERVELDGLLYIFQRLPKGIEECRYIRLISREGFENSAFRPIVPPKRRRNSYRIDQEQMFIEMTRGRSDIYDILTHLTFMYIEAEKIRRNSEDHRGRKKRDWIMLEEIVRREDQGEEYNQDIAYTYLSTLLGRTYEETVNACRRFAKDPDVNSIFHIAYWLGKLSTDEARDSIDREISFSSALREKVGHHIYGEQWASNIKDCLAKKGMLYQPLHIISANLHSVMNSFFAAKALSQEGEELEDLARELSIESNLEMREAVRKYALNNGMYEVEDHAGTGITVQIFDTSKIDPAILPAELQWNETYVNEKKPAIIVMDYAFGEQAYETMDELLKPYESDGKKIPLNVQSVSIMGKAGILQGEKGDIMVPTAHV
;
A
#
# COMPACT_ATOMS: atom_id res chain seq x y z
N TYR A 1 9.77 -3.47 16.40
CA TYR A 1 11.16 -3.33 16.86
C TYR A 1 11.16 -3.20 18.37
N GLY A 2 12.01 -3.97 19.07
CA GLY A 2 11.82 -4.28 20.49
C GLY A 2 12.16 -3.15 21.46
N SER A 3 13.00 -2.19 21.06
CA SER A 3 13.47 -1.09 21.91
C SER A 3 12.94 0.28 21.52
N ILE A 4 12.02 0.36 20.55
CA ILE A 4 11.47 1.65 20.11
C ILE A 4 10.76 2.40 21.27
N ASN A 5 10.11 1.67 22.17
CA ASN A 5 9.41 2.21 23.34
C ASN A 5 10.34 2.58 24.50
N ASP A 6 11.62 2.23 24.43
CA ASP A 6 12.61 2.59 25.44
C ASP A 6 13.03 4.07 25.21
N PRO A 7 12.91 4.95 26.21
CA PRO A 7 13.21 6.37 26.05
C PRO A 7 14.71 6.66 25.88
N GLU A 8 15.60 5.77 26.32
CA GLU A 8 17.04 5.98 26.31
C GLU A 8 17.76 5.08 25.30
N ARG A 9 17.24 3.87 25.04
CA ARG A 9 17.90 2.91 24.14
C ARG A 9 17.49 3.13 22.69
N VAL A 10 18.49 3.44 21.87
CA VAL A 10 18.32 3.60 20.41
C VAL A 10 18.16 2.23 19.74
N GLU A 11 17.20 2.08 18.85
CA GLU A 11 16.89 0.83 18.14
C GLU A 11 17.79 0.65 16.91
N LEU A 12 18.95 0.02 17.12
CA LEU A 12 20.04 -0.11 16.13
C LEU A 12 19.64 -0.95 14.91
N ASP A 13 18.84 -2.00 15.10
CA ASP A 13 18.38 -2.86 14.00
C ASP A 13 17.37 -2.14 13.11
N GLY A 14 16.46 -1.41 13.75
CA GLY A 14 15.49 -0.56 13.07
C GLY A 14 16.17 0.58 12.31
N LEU A 15 17.16 1.24 12.92
CA LEU A 15 17.95 2.28 12.23
C LEU A 15 18.61 1.74 10.97
N LEU A 16 19.34 0.61 11.05
CA LEU A 16 19.96 0.03 9.87
C LEU A 16 18.91 -0.34 8.81
N TYR A 17 17.79 -0.91 9.24
CA TYR A 17 16.69 -1.29 8.34
C TYR A 17 16.14 -0.09 7.56
N ILE A 18 15.94 1.06 8.24
CA ILE A 18 15.38 2.25 7.60
C ILE A 18 16.39 2.94 6.69
N PHE A 19 17.66 3.04 7.08
CA PHE A 19 18.69 3.69 6.28
C PHE A 19 19.05 2.89 5.02
N GLN A 20 18.79 1.58 5.00
CA GLN A 20 18.85 0.79 3.77
C GLN A 20 17.69 1.07 2.79
N ARG A 21 16.66 1.81 3.22
CA ARG A 21 15.44 2.12 2.44
C ARG A 21 15.22 3.62 2.23
N LEU A 22 15.94 4.45 2.98
CA LEU A 22 15.99 5.88 2.79
C LEU A 22 17.22 6.26 1.97
N PRO A 23 17.17 7.36 1.22
CA PRO A 23 18.32 7.85 0.45
C PRO A 23 19.47 8.29 1.37
N LYS A 24 20.70 7.98 0.94
CA LYS A 24 21.92 8.38 1.66
C LYS A 24 21.97 9.90 1.84
N GLY A 25 22.29 10.35 3.07
CA GLY A 25 22.38 11.76 3.43
C GLY A 25 21.07 12.39 3.91
N ILE A 26 19.93 11.67 3.89
CA ILE A 26 18.64 12.20 4.36
C ILE A 26 18.70 12.68 5.82
N GLU A 27 19.57 12.11 6.64
CA GLU A 27 19.79 12.45 8.05
C GLU A 27 20.32 13.88 8.24
N GLU A 28 20.90 14.47 7.19
CA GLU A 28 21.39 15.85 7.17
C GLU A 28 20.31 16.83 6.71
N CYS A 29 19.20 16.34 6.15
CA CYS A 29 18.16 17.18 5.58
C CYS A 29 17.12 17.59 6.62
N ARG A 30 16.84 18.89 6.63
CA ARG A 30 15.73 19.48 7.37
C ARG A 30 14.45 19.51 6.56
N TYR A 31 14.55 19.70 5.25
CA TYR A 31 13.42 19.81 4.34
C TYR A 31 13.32 18.58 3.46
N ILE A 32 12.34 17.72 3.75
CA ILE A 32 12.08 16.52 2.95
C ILE A 32 10.80 16.76 2.16
N ARG A 33 10.92 16.84 0.83
CA ARG A 33 9.77 17.04 -0.05
C ARG A 33 9.45 15.76 -0.81
N LEU A 34 8.25 15.24 -0.60
CA LEU A 34 7.73 14.12 -1.37
C LEU A 34 7.12 14.68 -2.66
N ILE A 35 7.58 14.16 -3.80
CA ILE A 35 7.19 14.62 -5.14
C ILE A 35 6.66 13.46 -5.97
N SER A 36 5.90 13.75 -7.01
CA SER A 36 5.65 12.76 -8.06
C SER A 36 6.78 12.84 -9.10
N ARG A 37 6.71 12.01 -10.15
CA ARG A 37 7.63 12.13 -11.29
C ARG A 37 7.42 13.47 -12.01
N GLU A 38 8.22 14.47 -11.64
CA GLU A 38 8.09 15.88 -12.03
C GLU A 38 9.22 16.36 -12.96
N GLY A 39 9.97 15.43 -13.58
CA GLY A 39 10.97 15.75 -14.61
C GLY A 39 12.39 16.00 -14.09
N PHE A 40 12.66 15.76 -12.80
CA PHE A 40 13.98 15.89 -12.19
C PHE A 40 15.02 14.95 -12.80
N GLU A 41 14.60 13.87 -13.45
CA GLU A 41 15.48 12.98 -14.20
C GLU A 41 16.17 13.66 -15.40
N ASN A 42 15.63 14.78 -15.88
CA ASN A 42 16.20 15.55 -16.99
C ASN A 42 17.08 16.73 -16.52
N SER A 43 17.27 16.85 -15.21
CA SER A 43 18.06 17.92 -14.60
C SER A 43 19.52 17.51 -14.42
N ALA A 44 20.34 18.43 -13.90
CA ALA A 44 21.72 18.13 -13.53
C ALA A 44 21.86 17.36 -12.19
N PHE A 45 20.77 17.19 -11.44
CA PHE A 45 20.80 16.48 -10.16
C PHE A 45 21.05 14.99 -10.37
N ARG A 46 22.00 14.42 -9.62
CA ARG A 46 22.27 12.97 -9.66
C ARG A 46 21.25 12.24 -8.78
N PRO A 47 20.58 11.19 -9.30
CA PRO A 47 19.64 10.42 -8.50
C PRO A 47 20.37 9.60 -7.44
N ILE A 48 19.89 9.69 -6.20
CA ILE A 48 20.28 8.88 -5.05
C ILE A 48 19.19 7.82 -4.88
N VAL A 49 19.55 6.55 -5.05
CA VAL A 49 18.60 5.43 -5.00
C VAL A 49 18.93 4.55 -3.81
N PRO A 50 18.00 4.34 -2.86
CA PRO A 50 18.24 3.48 -1.70
C PRO A 50 18.47 2.01 -2.10
N PRO A 51 19.31 1.26 -1.38
CA PRO A 51 19.73 -0.08 -1.77
C PRO A 51 18.59 -1.12 -1.75
N LYS A 52 17.69 -1.05 -0.76
CA LYS A 52 16.59 -2.03 -0.57
C LYS A 52 15.21 -1.52 -0.97
N ARG A 53 15.10 -0.27 -1.42
CA ARG A 53 13.83 0.33 -1.86
C ARG A 53 14.09 1.37 -2.94
N ARG A 54 13.92 0.97 -4.20
CA ARG A 54 14.21 1.82 -5.35
C ARG A 54 13.23 2.98 -5.44
N ARG A 55 13.67 4.16 -5.03
CA ARG A 55 13.01 5.46 -5.23
C ARG A 55 14.08 6.44 -5.69
N ASN A 56 13.81 7.19 -6.74
CA ASN A 56 14.72 8.27 -7.11
C ASN A 56 14.60 9.36 -6.06
N SER A 57 15.73 9.76 -5.50
CA SER A 57 15.80 10.89 -4.58
C SER A 57 16.83 11.86 -5.09
N TYR A 58 16.63 13.15 -4.87
CA TYR A 58 17.48 14.21 -5.39
C TYR A 58 17.86 15.12 -4.23
N ARG A 59 19.17 15.22 -3.94
CA ARG A 59 19.67 16.22 -3.01
C ARG A 59 19.68 17.57 -3.74
N ILE A 60 18.88 18.52 -3.26
CA ILE A 60 18.69 19.82 -3.92
C ILE A 60 19.76 20.80 -3.42
N ASP A 61 19.99 20.83 -2.11
CA ASP A 61 21.02 21.63 -1.45
C ASP A 61 21.49 20.94 -0.16
N GLN A 62 22.13 21.68 0.75
CA GLN A 62 22.66 21.13 2.01
C GLN A 62 21.57 20.70 3.00
N GLU A 63 20.36 21.26 2.94
CA GLU A 63 19.29 20.97 3.91
C GLU A 63 18.06 20.33 3.26
N GLN A 64 17.98 20.28 1.94
CA GLN A 64 16.78 19.86 1.21
C GLN A 64 16.98 18.64 0.34
N MET A 65 16.04 17.70 0.44
CA MET A 65 15.97 16.49 -0.37
C MET A 65 14.58 16.25 -0.91
N PHE A 66 14.51 15.92 -2.20
CA PHE A 66 13.29 15.52 -2.89
C PHE A 66 13.26 14.01 -3.03
N ILE A 67 12.12 13.39 -2.76
CA ILE A 67 11.94 11.95 -2.88
C ILE A 67 10.76 11.67 -3.81
N GLU A 68 11.02 10.95 -4.90
CA GLU A 68 10.05 10.63 -5.91
C GLU A 68 9.19 9.43 -5.49
N MET A 69 7.88 9.68 -5.38
CA MET A 69 6.88 8.70 -5.02
C MET A 69 6.27 8.10 -6.30
N THR A 70 6.32 6.78 -6.41
CA THR A 70 5.90 6.08 -7.65
C THR A 70 4.73 5.11 -7.44
N ARG A 71 4.44 4.72 -6.19
CA ARG A 71 3.44 3.67 -5.89
C ARG A 71 2.28 4.14 -5.00
N GLY A 72 1.82 5.38 -5.19
CA GLY A 72 0.63 5.92 -4.52
C GLY A 72 0.77 6.09 -3.00
N ARG A 73 -0.36 6.08 -2.27
CA ARG A 73 -0.46 6.34 -0.82
C ARG A 73 0.33 5.37 0.04
N SER A 74 0.33 4.07 -0.27
CA SER A 74 1.06 3.07 0.51
C SER A 74 2.58 3.33 0.50
N ASP A 75 3.10 3.86 -0.60
CA ASP A 75 4.52 4.27 -0.69
C ASP A 75 4.82 5.48 0.20
N ILE A 76 3.85 6.41 0.30
CA ILE A 76 3.91 7.57 1.19
C ILE A 76 3.87 7.12 2.65
N TYR A 77 2.94 6.24 3.03
CA TYR A 77 2.87 5.72 4.39
C TYR A 77 4.14 4.96 4.77
N ASP A 78 4.71 4.18 3.85
CA ASP A 78 5.99 3.51 4.08
C ASP A 78 7.07 4.55 4.41
N ILE A 79 7.28 5.57 3.57
CA ILE A 79 8.34 6.54 3.82
C ILE A 79 8.09 7.40 5.06
N LEU A 80 6.84 7.82 5.32
CA LEU A 80 6.49 8.55 6.54
C LEU A 80 6.74 7.71 7.78
N THR A 81 6.49 6.40 7.74
CA THR A 81 6.79 5.49 8.85
C THR A 81 8.31 5.43 9.11
N HIS A 82 9.12 5.39 8.06
CA HIS A 82 10.58 5.41 8.17
C HIS A 82 11.08 6.74 8.74
N LEU A 83 10.56 7.87 8.26
CA LEU A 83 10.91 9.20 8.76
C LEU A 83 10.47 9.41 10.20
N THR A 84 9.27 8.95 10.55
CA THR A 84 8.77 8.99 11.94
C THR A 84 9.67 8.19 12.87
N PHE A 85 10.04 6.97 12.47
CA PHE A 85 11.00 6.15 13.21
C PHE A 85 12.34 6.90 13.37
N MET A 86 12.87 7.46 12.28
CA MET A 86 14.12 8.23 12.29
C MET A 86 14.07 9.39 13.29
N TYR A 87 12.97 10.15 13.32
CA TYR A 87 12.79 11.29 14.23
C TYR A 87 12.60 10.87 15.70
N ILE A 88 11.91 9.75 15.95
CA ILE A 88 11.81 9.17 17.31
C ILE A 88 13.19 8.81 17.83
N GLU A 89 14.01 8.13 17.02
CA GLU A 89 15.37 7.75 17.42
C GLU A 89 16.30 8.97 17.54
N ALA A 90 16.14 9.99 16.68
CA ALA A 90 16.85 11.26 16.79
C ALA A 90 16.63 11.93 18.15
N GLU A 91 15.39 11.91 18.65
CA GLU A 91 15.03 12.51 19.93
C GLU A 91 15.62 11.75 21.12
N LYS A 92 15.81 10.42 21.02
CA LYS A 92 16.56 9.66 22.02
C LYS A 92 18.02 10.07 22.06
N ILE A 93 18.66 10.16 20.89
CA ILE A 93 20.06 10.57 20.78
C ILE A 93 20.26 11.98 21.35
N ARG A 94 19.34 12.91 21.07
CA ARG A 94 19.34 14.27 21.64
C ARG A 94 19.23 14.26 23.16
N ARG A 95 18.27 13.53 23.73
CA ARG A 95 18.12 13.43 25.19
C ARG A 95 19.35 12.83 25.85
N ASN A 96 19.96 11.83 25.20
CA ASN A 96 21.19 11.21 25.69
C ASN A 96 22.39 12.15 25.57
N SER A 97 22.41 13.08 24.61
CA SER A 97 23.50 14.03 24.38
C SER A 97 23.51 15.23 25.33
N GLU A 98 22.43 15.46 26.07
CA GLU A 98 22.25 16.61 26.95
C GLU A 98 22.26 16.24 28.45
N ASP A 99 22.80 17.14 29.28
CA ASP A 99 22.68 17.05 30.73
C ASP A 99 21.31 17.56 31.24
N HIS A 100 21.06 17.43 32.54
CA HIS A 100 19.82 17.88 33.17
C HIS A 100 19.56 19.40 33.09
N ARG A 101 20.52 20.20 32.60
CA ARG A 101 20.39 21.65 32.35
C ARG A 101 20.28 21.94 30.85
N GLY A 102 20.15 20.92 30.00
CA GLY A 102 20.14 21.08 28.56
C GLY A 102 21.48 21.56 28.02
N ARG A 103 22.63 21.15 28.59
CA ARG A 103 23.96 21.43 28.01
C ARG A 103 24.50 20.18 27.34
N LYS A 104 25.23 20.34 26.23
CA LYS A 104 25.91 19.24 25.53
C LYS A 104 26.86 18.52 26.49
N LYS A 105 26.71 17.21 26.63
CA LYS A 105 27.64 16.35 27.37
C LYS A 105 28.98 16.27 26.65
N ARG A 106 30.02 15.86 27.39
CA ARG A 106 31.36 15.63 26.81
C ARG A 106 31.29 14.61 25.67
N ASP A 107 30.52 13.55 25.82
CA ASP A 107 30.37 12.48 24.83
C ASP A 107 29.89 13.02 23.47
N TRP A 108 28.98 13.99 23.49
CA TRP A 108 28.52 14.68 22.27
C TRP A 108 29.62 15.48 21.58
N ILE A 109 30.40 16.25 22.35
CA ILE A 109 31.51 17.04 21.82
C ILE A 109 32.56 16.12 21.18
N MET A 110 32.80 14.96 21.78
CA MET A 110 33.72 13.97 21.23
C MET A 110 33.16 13.33 19.95
N LEU A 111 31.86 13.04 19.88
CA LEU A 111 31.22 12.55 18.65
C LEU A 111 31.35 13.57 17.50
N GLU A 112 31.12 14.85 17.78
CA GLU A 112 31.29 15.94 16.81
C GLU A 112 32.70 16.00 16.23
N GLU A 113 33.73 15.86 17.08
CA GLU A 113 35.12 15.79 16.65
C GLU A 113 35.41 14.51 15.86
N ILE A 114 34.82 13.37 16.22
CA ILE A 114 34.98 12.10 15.48
C ILE A 114 34.40 12.21 14.08
N VAL A 115 33.19 12.74 13.93
CA VAL A 115 32.55 12.93 12.60
C VAL A 115 33.35 13.92 11.76
N ARG A 116 33.84 15.02 12.36
CA ARG A 116 34.73 15.97 11.67
C ARG A 116 35.98 15.27 11.11
N ARG A 117 36.60 14.37 11.89
CA ARG A 117 37.76 13.60 11.45
C ARG A 117 37.41 12.58 10.38
N GLU A 118 36.29 11.88 10.53
CA GLU A 118 35.77 10.92 9.54
C GLU A 118 35.57 11.60 8.17
N ASP A 119 34.95 12.78 8.15
CA ASP A 119 34.74 13.59 6.93
C ASP A 119 36.05 14.06 6.29
N GLN A 120 37.09 14.31 7.10
CA GLN A 120 38.42 14.73 6.64
C GLN A 120 39.33 13.54 6.28
N GLY A 121 38.91 12.31 6.54
CA GLY A 121 39.74 11.10 6.38
C GLY A 121 40.89 11.02 7.38
N GLU A 122 40.79 11.68 8.53
CA GLU A 122 41.79 11.65 9.61
C GLU A 122 41.63 10.39 10.49
N GLU A 123 42.74 9.85 10.97
CA GLU A 123 42.69 8.71 11.90
C GLU A 123 42.21 9.12 13.31
N TYR A 124 41.42 8.24 13.92
CA TYR A 124 40.98 8.36 15.30
C TYR A 124 40.92 6.98 15.97
N ASN A 125 41.02 6.96 17.29
CA ASN A 125 40.94 5.71 18.05
C ASN A 125 39.49 5.20 18.08
N GLN A 126 39.24 4.07 17.42
CA GLN A 126 37.91 3.49 17.30
C GLN A 126 37.33 3.02 18.65
N ASP A 127 38.14 2.45 19.55
CA ASP A 127 37.64 1.99 20.85
C ASP A 127 37.13 3.15 21.71
N ILE A 128 37.85 4.29 21.66
CA ILE A 128 37.43 5.53 22.30
C ILE A 128 36.14 6.05 21.66
N ALA A 129 36.05 6.03 20.32
CA ALA A 129 34.87 6.47 19.58
C ALA A 129 33.63 5.62 19.91
N TYR A 130 33.77 4.28 19.94
CA TYR A 130 32.70 3.36 20.31
C TYR A 130 32.22 3.59 21.74
N THR A 131 33.13 3.95 22.65
CA THR A 131 32.78 4.26 24.04
C THR A 131 31.83 5.47 24.09
N TYR A 132 32.20 6.59 23.47
CA TYR A 132 31.35 7.78 23.45
C TYR A 132 30.02 7.54 22.73
N LEU A 133 30.06 6.85 21.59
CA LEU A 133 28.85 6.54 20.84
C LEU A 133 27.90 5.63 21.63
N SER A 134 28.41 4.65 22.38
CA SER A 134 27.58 3.74 23.18
C SER A 134 26.76 4.46 24.23
N THR A 135 27.33 5.49 24.87
CA THR A 135 26.63 6.36 25.82
C THR A 135 25.52 7.16 25.13
N LEU A 136 25.79 7.72 23.95
CA LEU A 136 24.80 8.50 23.20
C LEU A 136 23.66 7.64 22.63
N LEU A 137 23.94 6.38 22.30
CA LEU A 137 22.94 5.43 21.80
C LEU A 137 22.17 4.72 22.93
N GLY A 138 22.56 4.89 24.20
CA GLY A 138 21.98 4.13 25.32
C GLY A 138 22.21 2.62 25.18
N ARG A 139 23.35 2.22 24.63
CA ARG A 139 23.67 0.83 24.28
C ARG A 139 24.96 0.39 24.95
N THR A 140 25.14 -0.92 25.09
CA THR A 140 26.41 -1.42 25.59
C THR A 140 27.52 -1.20 24.55
N TYR A 141 28.77 -1.22 25.01
CA TYR A 141 29.92 -1.16 24.12
C TYR A 141 29.87 -2.25 23.04
N GLU A 142 29.56 -3.49 23.43
CA GLU A 142 29.50 -4.64 22.52
C GLU A 142 28.38 -4.49 21.47
N GLU A 143 27.17 -4.05 21.88
CA GLU A 143 26.06 -3.77 20.96
C GLU A 143 26.47 -2.70 19.93
N THR A 144 27.15 -1.65 20.39
CA THR A 144 27.59 -0.51 19.57
C THR A 144 28.64 -0.93 18.55
N VAL A 145 29.66 -1.69 18.97
CA VAL A 145 30.69 -2.23 18.06
C VAL A 145 30.06 -3.11 16.98
N ASN A 146 29.12 -3.98 17.37
CA ASN A 146 28.43 -4.85 16.43
C ASN A 146 27.58 -4.07 15.42
N ALA A 147 26.91 -3.00 15.86
CA ALA A 147 26.19 -2.12 14.95
C ALA A 147 27.13 -1.36 14.01
N CYS A 148 28.22 -0.77 14.50
CA CYS A 148 29.20 -0.08 13.67
C CYS A 148 29.72 -0.97 12.54
N ARG A 149 30.07 -2.22 12.86
CA ARG A 149 30.50 -3.22 11.86
C ARG A 149 29.42 -3.56 10.83
N ARG A 150 28.14 -3.48 11.19
CA ARG A 150 27.02 -3.77 10.27
C ARG A 150 26.73 -2.60 9.35
N PHE A 151 26.75 -1.37 9.87
CA PHE A 151 26.63 -0.17 9.06
C PHE A 151 27.78 -0.07 8.06
N ALA A 152 29.03 -0.32 8.50
CA ALA A 152 30.21 -0.29 7.63
C ALA A 152 30.20 -1.33 6.49
N LYS A 153 29.33 -2.35 6.53
CA LYS A 153 29.18 -3.34 5.46
C LYS A 153 28.33 -2.85 4.29
N ASP A 154 27.59 -1.75 4.44
CA ASP A 154 26.68 -1.24 3.43
C ASP A 154 27.21 0.11 2.91
N PRO A 155 27.85 0.16 1.71
CA PRO A 155 28.52 1.37 1.22
C PRO A 155 27.53 2.50 0.87
N ASP A 156 26.26 2.15 0.66
CA ASP A 156 25.18 3.07 0.34
C ASP A 156 24.56 3.68 1.61
N VAL A 157 25.04 3.30 2.80
CA VAL A 157 24.62 3.85 4.10
C VAL A 157 25.80 4.57 4.74
N ASN A 158 25.55 5.71 5.38
CA ASN A 158 26.59 6.44 6.12
C ASN A 158 26.97 5.70 7.41
N SER A 159 28.11 6.07 7.99
CA SER A 159 28.54 5.51 9.27
C SER A 159 27.49 5.80 10.35
N ILE A 160 27.38 4.92 11.35
CA ILE A 160 26.48 5.19 12.48
C ILE A 160 26.94 6.40 13.31
N PHE A 161 28.23 6.77 13.26
CA PHE A 161 28.73 8.00 13.88
C PHE A 161 28.11 9.23 13.21
N HIS A 162 28.20 9.29 11.87
CA HIS A 162 27.62 10.35 11.05
C HIS A 162 26.11 10.47 11.25
N ILE A 163 25.41 9.33 11.17
CA ILE A 163 23.96 9.28 11.39
C ILE A 163 23.60 9.77 12.78
N ALA A 164 24.26 9.26 13.83
CA ALA A 164 23.94 9.65 15.20
C ALA A 164 24.19 11.15 15.45
N TYR A 165 25.28 11.70 14.91
CA TYR A 165 25.59 13.11 15.00
C TYR A 165 24.52 13.97 14.33
N TRP A 166 24.19 13.71 13.07
CA TRP A 166 23.23 14.54 12.35
C TRP A 166 21.81 14.45 12.92
N LEU A 167 21.36 13.25 13.28
CA LEU A 167 20.07 13.06 13.93
C LEU A 167 19.98 13.84 15.25
N GLY A 168 20.99 13.70 16.13
CA GLY A 168 20.98 14.41 17.41
C GLY A 168 21.15 15.92 17.25
N LYS A 169 21.94 16.39 16.27
CA LYS A 169 22.16 17.80 15.99
C LYS A 169 20.86 18.47 15.55
N LEU A 170 20.22 17.95 14.50
CA LEU A 170 18.96 18.52 13.99
C LEU A 170 17.85 18.49 15.03
N SER A 171 17.76 17.43 15.84
CA SER A 171 16.79 17.38 16.94
C SER A 171 17.11 18.42 18.03
N THR A 172 18.39 18.72 18.28
CA THR A 172 18.81 19.77 19.22
C THR A 172 18.42 21.15 18.71
N ASP A 173 18.71 21.43 17.44
CA ASP A 173 18.41 22.72 16.80
C ASP A 173 16.89 22.98 16.77
N GLU A 174 16.09 21.95 16.50
CA GLU A 174 14.62 22.02 16.60
C GLU A 174 14.15 22.33 18.04
N ALA A 175 14.67 21.60 19.03
CA ALA A 175 14.23 21.76 20.43
C ALA A 175 14.65 23.10 21.07
N ARG A 176 15.77 23.69 20.65
CA ARG A 176 16.34 24.90 21.28
C ARG A 176 16.11 26.18 20.49
N ASP A 177 16.25 26.09 19.17
CA ASP A 177 16.32 27.25 18.29
C ASP A 177 15.07 27.37 17.40
N SER A 178 14.10 26.45 17.54
CA SER A 178 12.89 26.35 16.70
C SER A 178 13.21 26.24 15.21
N ILE A 179 14.33 25.57 14.92
CA ILE A 179 14.84 25.29 13.59
C ILE A 179 14.20 23.97 13.14
N ASP A 180 12.92 24.02 12.80
CA ASP A 180 12.10 22.83 12.60
C ASP A 180 12.54 21.99 11.39
N ARG A 181 12.27 20.69 11.46
CA ARG A 181 12.31 19.75 10.33
C ARG A 181 10.94 19.70 9.68
N GLU A 182 10.89 19.80 8.37
CA GLU A 182 9.64 19.87 7.61
C GLU A 182 9.55 18.72 6.60
N ILE A 183 8.40 18.04 6.60
CA ILE A 183 8.00 17.13 5.53
C ILE A 183 6.87 17.78 4.75
N SER A 184 7.06 17.99 3.45
CA SER A 184 6.06 18.60 2.57
C SER A 184 5.77 17.76 1.34
N PHE A 185 4.62 18.02 0.72
CA PHE A 185 4.15 17.31 -0.47
C PHE A 185 4.00 18.30 -1.63
N SER A 186 4.52 17.95 -2.81
CA SER A 186 4.25 18.74 -4.01
C SER A 186 2.75 18.82 -4.31
N SER A 187 2.34 19.86 -5.02
CA SER A 187 0.96 19.99 -5.50
C SER A 187 0.58 18.81 -6.41
N ALA A 188 1.46 18.45 -7.35
CA ALA A 188 1.24 17.32 -8.25
C ALA A 188 1.11 15.97 -7.52
N LEU A 189 1.89 15.74 -6.45
CA LEU A 189 1.74 14.55 -5.63
C LEU A 189 0.41 14.56 -4.87
N ARG A 190 0.02 15.70 -4.27
CA ARG A 190 -1.26 15.85 -3.56
C ARG A 190 -2.45 15.60 -4.46
N GLU A 191 -2.41 16.10 -5.70
CA GLU A 191 -3.45 15.86 -6.70
C GLU A 191 -3.56 14.37 -7.03
N LYS A 192 -2.43 13.69 -7.29
CA LYS A 192 -2.41 12.24 -7.57
C LYS A 192 -2.82 11.37 -6.37
N VAL A 193 -2.66 11.86 -5.14
CA VAL A 193 -2.94 11.13 -3.90
C VAL A 193 -4.37 11.37 -3.41
N GLY A 194 -4.85 12.61 -3.52
CA GLY A 194 -6.13 13.07 -3.00
C GLY A 194 -7.31 12.81 -3.93
N HIS A 195 -7.07 12.72 -5.24
CA HIS A 195 -8.08 12.24 -6.16
C HIS A 195 -7.93 10.72 -6.27
N HIS A 196 -9.01 10.00 -5.97
CA HIS A 196 -9.15 8.57 -6.23
C HIS A 196 -9.20 8.33 -7.75
N ILE A 197 -8.30 8.93 -8.53
CA ILE A 197 -8.42 9.08 -10.00
C ILE A 197 -8.65 7.71 -10.64
N TYR A 198 -7.96 6.69 -10.14
CA TYR A 198 -8.07 5.33 -10.63
C TYR A 198 -9.39 4.66 -10.18
N GLY A 199 -9.78 4.79 -8.90
CA GLY A 199 -11.06 4.28 -8.40
C GLY A 199 -12.29 4.96 -9.02
N GLU A 200 -12.22 6.27 -9.24
CA GLU A 200 -13.27 7.10 -9.84
C GLU A 200 -13.47 6.74 -11.31
N GLN A 201 -12.38 6.68 -12.08
CA GLN A 201 -12.41 6.25 -13.48
C GLN A 201 -12.94 4.81 -13.60
N TRP A 202 -12.49 3.91 -12.73
CA TRP A 202 -12.95 2.52 -12.67
C TRP A 202 -14.45 2.43 -12.36
N ALA A 203 -14.92 3.13 -11.33
CA ALA A 203 -16.33 3.18 -10.97
C ALA A 203 -17.19 3.82 -12.08
N SER A 204 -16.70 4.88 -12.73
CA SER A 204 -17.37 5.54 -13.85
C SER A 204 -17.55 4.58 -15.01
N ASN A 205 -16.53 3.79 -15.37
CA ASN A 205 -16.62 2.82 -16.46
C ASN A 205 -17.71 1.76 -16.22
N ILE A 206 -17.84 1.30 -14.97
CA ILE A 206 -18.90 0.36 -14.57
C ILE A 206 -20.27 1.01 -14.69
N LYS A 207 -20.43 2.22 -14.14
CA LYS A 207 -21.70 2.97 -14.19
C LYS A 207 -22.10 3.32 -15.62
N ASP A 208 -21.15 3.69 -16.47
CA ASP A 208 -21.35 3.91 -17.90
C ASP A 208 -21.80 2.64 -18.62
N CYS A 209 -21.23 1.49 -18.26
CA CYS A 209 -21.70 0.21 -18.79
C CYS A 209 -23.14 -0.07 -18.38
N LEU A 210 -23.47 0.09 -17.09
CA LEU A 210 -24.84 -0.04 -16.57
C LEU A 210 -25.82 0.91 -17.30
N ALA A 211 -25.43 2.17 -17.49
CA ALA A 211 -26.23 3.16 -18.20
C ALA A 211 -26.46 2.77 -19.67
N LYS A 212 -25.38 2.42 -20.39
CA LYS A 212 -25.44 1.98 -21.80
C LYS A 212 -26.30 0.73 -22.01
N LYS A 213 -26.37 -0.15 -21.02
CA LYS A 213 -27.17 -1.38 -21.06
C LYS A 213 -28.57 -1.22 -20.45
N GLY A 214 -28.93 -0.03 -19.98
CA GLY A 214 -30.26 0.23 -19.39
C GLY A 214 -30.47 -0.40 -18.01
N MET A 215 -29.38 -0.74 -17.30
CA MET A 215 -29.40 -1.41 -16.00
C MET A 215 -29.22 -0.45 -14.80
N LEU A 216 -29.06 0.85 -15.05
CA LEU A 216 -28.72 1.84 -14.02
C LEU A 216 -29.75 1.91 -12.86
N TYR A 217 -31.03 1.66 -13.14
CA TYR A 217 -32.12 1.71 -12.15
C TYR A 217 -32.52 0.32 -11.63
N GLN A 218 -31.94 -0.74 -12.17
CA GLN A 218 -32.24 -2.11 -11.75
C GLN A 218 -31.63 -2.38 -10.37
N PRO A 219 -32.19 -3.33 -9.59
CA PRO A 219 -31.54 -3.78 -8.37
C PRO A 219 -30.15 -4.36 -8.67
N LEU A 220 -29.12 -3.88 -7.98
CA LEU A 220 -27.74 -4.30 -8.18
C LEU A 220 -27.28 -5.18 -7.01
N HIS A 221 -26.69 -6.33 -7.33
CA HIS A 221 -26.04 -7.20 -6.36
C HIS A 221 -24.55 -7.25 -6.68
N ILE A 222 -23.70 -6.88 -5.73
CA ILE A 222 -22.25 -6.85 -5.93
C ILE A 222 -21.62 -8.08 -5.29
N ILE A 223 -20.72 -8.75 -6.01
CA ILE A 223 -19.99 -9.93 -5.56
C ILE A 223 -18.49 -9.67 -5.79
N SER A 224 -17.70 -9.66 -4.72
CA SER A 224 -16.24 -9.69 -4.80
C SER A 224 -15.78 -11.15 -4.71
N ALA A 225 -15.35 -11.72 -5.85
CA ALA A 225 -14.94 -13.11 -5.95
C ALA A 225 -14.03 -13.32 -7.17
N ASN A 226 -13.48 -14.53 -7.32
CA ASN A 226 -12.84 -14.92 -8.56
C ASN A 226 -13.85 -14.81 -9.73
N LEU A 227 -13.45 -14.12 -10.80
CA LEU A 227 -14.28 -13.87 -11.99
C LEU A 227 -14.82 -15.14 -12.64
N HIS A 228 -14.07 -16.25 -12.54
CA HIS A 228 -14.51 -17.51 -13.12
C HIS A 228 -15.68 -18.15 -12.35
N SER A 229 -15.82 -17.87 -11.06
CA SER A 229 -16.76 -18.59 -10.20
C SER A 229 -18.21 -18.38 -10.64
N VAL A 230 -18.67 -17.13 -10.71
CA VAL A 230 -20.07 -16.80 -11.06
C VAL A 230 -20.36 -17.14 -12.53
N MET A 231 -19.41 -16.85 -13.43
CA MET A 231 -19.52 -17.18 -14.84
C MET A 231 -19.72 -18.69 -15.04
N ASN A 232 -18.91 -19.52 -14.37
CA ASN A 232 -19.01 -20.96 -14.48
C ASN A 232 -20.34 -21.46 -13.89
N SER A 233 -20.77 -20.93 -12.74
CA SER A 233 -22.03 -21.34 -12.13
C SER A 233 -23.25 -21.10 -13.03
N PHE A 234 -23.26 -20.01 -13.81
CA PHE A 234 -24.39 -19.73 -14.71
C PHE A 234 -24.30 -20.44 -16.06
N PHE A 235 -23.10 -20.64 -16.60
CA PHE A 235 -22.95 -20.96 -18.01
C PHE A 235 -22.20 -22.26 -18.32
N ALA A 236 -21.46 -22.84 -17.36
CA ALA A 236 -20.60 -23.99 -17.63
C ALA A 236 -21.38 -25.22 -18.11
N ALA A 237 -22.43 -25.61 -17.39
CA ALA A 237 -23.24 -26.79 -17.70
C ALA A 237 -23.71 -26.78 -19.15
N LYS A 238 -24.25 -25.64 -19.62
CA LYS A 238 -24.73 -25.51 -20.98
C LYS A 238 -23.63 -25.35 -22.02
N ALA A 239 -22.62 -24.55 -21.74
CA ALA A 239 -21.52 -24.30 -22.68
C ALA A 239 -20.71 -25.57 -22.96
N LEU A 240 -20.65 -26.51 -22.01
CA LEU A 240 -19.92 -27.77 -22.11
C LEU A 240 -20.82 -28.96 -22.47
N SER A 241 -22.14 -28.77 -22.60
CA SER A 241 -23.13 -29.84 -22.81
C SER A 241 -23.09 -30.91 -21.71
N GLN A 242 -22.89 -30.47 -20.47
CA GLN A 242 -22.86 -31.25 -19.24
C GLN A 242 -24.08 -30.89 -18.35
N GLU A 243 -25.25 -30.76 -18.96
CA GLU A 243 -26.48 -30.46 -18.22
C GLU A 243 -26.79 -31.61 -17.22
N GLY A 244 -26.79 -31.29 -15.92
CA GLY A 244 -27.07 -32.24 -14.84
C GLY A 244 -25.84 -32.66 -14.01
N GLU A 245 -24.63 -32.22 -14.38
CA GLU A 245 -23.48 -32.30 -13.48
C GLU A 245 -23.59 -31.30 -12.32
N GLU A 246 -23.06 -31.68 -11.16
CA GLU A 246 -23.05 -30.81 -9.98
C GLU A 246 -22.11 -29.62 -10.20
N LEU A 247 -22.47 -28.46 -9.64
CA LEU A 247 -21.65 -27.24 -9.72
C LEU A 247 -20.20 -27.44 -9.26
N GLU A 248 -19.98 -28.28 -8.24
CA GLU A 248 -18.66 -28.56 -7.71
C GLU A 248 -17.79 -29.31 -8.73
N ASP A 249 -18.37 -30.26 -9.46
CA ASP A 249 -17.65 -31.06 -10.45
C ASP A 249 -17.25 -30.21 -11.66
N LEU A 250 -18.18 -29.39 -12.17
CA LEU A 250 -17.90 -28.42 -13.24
C LEU A 250 -16.82 -27.41 -12.83
N ALA A 251 -16.88 -26.92 -11.59
CA ALA A 251 -15.86 -26.01 -11.06
C ALA A 251 -14.48 -26.69 -10.96
N ARG A 252 -14.45 -27.96 -10.54
CA ARG A 252 -13.22 -28.75 -10.43
C ARG A 252 -12.60 -28.99 -11.81
N GLU A 253 -13.40 -29.35 -12.80
CA GLU A 253 -12.93 -29.58 -14.16
C GLU A 253 -12.37 -28.29 -14.81
N LEU A 254 -13.07 -27.17 -14.65
CA LEU A 254 -12.64 -25.87 -15.19
C LEU A 254 -11.43 -25.27 -14.44
N SER A 255 -11.14 -25.73 -13.23
CA SER A 255 -9.95 -25.33 -12.45
C SER A 255 -8.64 -25.93 -12.99
N ILE A 256 -8.70 -26.99 -13.80
CA ILE A 256 -7.50 -27.67 -14.32
C ILE A 256 -6.82 -26.79 -15.37
N GLU A 257 -5.53 -26.50 -15.21
CA GLU A 257 -4.79 -25.58 -16.10
C GLU A 257 -4.86 -26.00 -17.58
N SER A 258 -4.84 -27.29 -17.89
CA SER A 258 -4.90 -27.81 -19.26
C SER A 258 -6.23 -27.57 -19.98
N ASN A 259 -7.32 -27.25 -19.27
CA ASN A 259 -8.66 -27.10 -19.83
C ASN A 259 -8.94 -25.68 -20.35
N LEU A 260 -7.97 -25.10 -21.07
CA LEU A 260 -8.08 -23.75 -21.63
C LEU A 260 -9.23 -23.61 -22.64
N GLU A 261 -9.38 -24.58 -23.53
CA GLU A 261 -10.44 -24.56 -24.56
C GLU A 261 -11.84 -24.55 -23.94
N MET A 262 -12.04 -25.30 -22.85
CA MET A 262 -13.30 -25.35 -22.12
C MET A 262 -13.60 -24.00 -21.47
N ARG A 263 -12.62 -23.39 -20.79
CA ARG A 263 -12.79 -22.05 -20.18
C ARG A 263 -13.14 -20.99 -21.22
N GLU A 264 -12.49 -21.01 -22.39
CA GLU A 264 -12.81 -20.08 -23.48
C GLU A 264 -14.20 -20.33 -24.07
N ALA A 265 -14.65 -21.58 -24.18
CA ALA A 265 -16.01 -21.91 -24.60
C ALA A 265 -17.06 -21.34 -23.64
N VAL A 266 -16.86 -21.52 -22.32
CA VAL A 266 -17.74 -20.95 -21.27
C VAL A 266 -17.76 -19.43 -21.34
N ARG A 267 -16.59 -18.79 -21.42
CA ARG A 267 -16.48 -17.32 -21.52
C ARG A 267 -17.20 -16.77 -22.75
N LYS A 268 -16.98 -17.39 -23.91
CA LYS A 268 -17.65 -16.99 -25.16
C LYS A 268 -19.16 -17.17 -25.08
N TYR A 269 -19.63 -18.23 -24.44
CA TYR A 269 -21.05 -18.44 -24.21
C TYR A 269 -21.61 -17.36 -23.28
N ALA A 270 -20.95 -17.09 -22.16
CA ALA A 270 -21.36 -16.08 -21.19
C ALA A 270 -21.48 -14.68 -21.83
N LEU A 271 -20.49 -14.26 -22.62
CA LEU A 271 -20.50 -12.97 -23.33
C LEU A 271 -21.69 -12.82 -24.30
N ASN A 272 -22.15 -13.92 -24.89
CA ASN A 272 -23.32 -13.92 -25.78
C ASN A 272 -24.66 -14.00 -25.03
N ASN A 273 -24.66 -14.38 -23.75
CA ASN A 273 -25.86 -14.69 -22.96
C ASN A 273 -25.98 -13.83 -21.69
N GLY A 274 -25.60 -12.56 -21.78
CA GLY A 274 -25.89 -11.56 -20.74
C GLY A 274 -24.74 -11.20 -19.81
N MET A 275 -23.55 -11.77 -19.99
CA MET A 275 -22.34 -11.28 -19.31
C MET A 275 -21.69 -10.15 -20.13
N TYR A 276 -21.35 -9.05 -19.47
CA TYR A 276 -20.55 -7.97 -20.03
C TYR A 276 -19.27 -7.83 -19.23
N GLU A 277 -18.14 -7.85 -19.91
CA GLU A 277 -16.85 -7.59 -19.30
C GLU A 277 -16.53 -6.09 -19.40
N VAL A 278 -16.13 -5.50 -18.28
CA VAL A 278 -15.69 -4.12 -18.20
C VAL A 278 -14.16 -4.14 -18.08
N GLU A 279 -13.49 -3.77 -19.17
CA GLU A 279 -12.03 -3.68 -19.19
C GLU A 279 -11.56 -2.57 -18.23
N ASP A 280 -10.54 -2.89 -17.44
CA ASP A 280 -9.89 -1.91 -16.58
C ASP A 280 -8.89 -1.06 -17.38
N HIS A 281 -9.38 0.03 -17.95
CA HIS A 281 -8.53 1.07 -18.54
C HIS A 281 -7.98 2.06 -17.51
N ALA A 282 -8.43 1.98 -16.26
CA ALA A 282 -8.01 2.87 -15.18
C ALA A 282 -6.72 2.38 -14.51
N GLY A 283 -6.34 1.11 -14.67
CA GLY A 283 -5.11 0.57 -14.09
C GLY A 283 -5.26 0.26 -12.59
N THR A 284 -6.49 -0.01 -12.13
CA THR A 284 -6.74 -0.54 -10.79
C THR A 284 -6.31 -2.00 -10.65
N GLY A 285 -6.18 -2.73 -11.76
CA GLY A 285 -5.99 -4.17 -11.80
C GLY A 285 -7.22 -4.97 -11.38
N ILE A 286 -8.39 -4.32 -11.22
CA ILE A 286 -9.64 -4.96 -10.80
C ILE A 286 -10.56 -5.06 -12.01
N THR A 287 -10.63 -6.26 -12.58
CA THR A 287 -11.57 -6.56 -13.67
C THR A 287 -12.99 -6.73 -13.11
N VAL A 288 -13.99 -6.35 -13.90
CA VAL A 288 -15.40 -6.46 -13.52
C VAL A 288 -16.19 -7.15 -14.62
N GLN A 289 -17.11 -8.02 -14.20
CA GLN A 289 -18.13 -8.63 -15.04
C GLN A 289 -19.51 -8.19 -14.55
N ILE A 290 -20.40 -7.86 -15.47
CA ILE A 290 -21.79 -7.50 -15.16
C ILE A 290 -22.70 -8.52 -15.84
N PHE A 291 -23.55 -9.17 -15.05
CA PHE A 291 -24.51 -10.16 -15.53
C PHE A 291 -25.92 -9.56 -15.54
N ASP A 292 -26.50 -9.47 -16.72
CA ASP A 292 -27.89 -9.11 -16.95
C ASP A 292 -28.76 -10.36 -16.81
N THR A 293 -29.38 -10.51 -15.63
CA THR A 293 -30.17 -11.71 -15.32
C THR A 293 -31.39 -11.87 -16.23
N SER A 294 -31.85 -10.80 -16.88
CA SER A 294 -32.97 -10.87 -17.83
C SER A 294 -32.61 -11.54 -19.16
N LYS A 295 -31.32 -11.77 -19.40
CA LYS A 295 -30.80 -12.47 -20.58
C LYS A 295 -30.34 -13.89 -20.30
N ILE A 296 -30.35 -14.31 -19.04
CA ILE A 296 -29.98 -15.66 -18.64
C ILE A 296 -31.21 -16.54 -18.77
N ASP A 297 -31.08 -17.63 -19.52
CA ASP A 297 -32.15 -18.63 -19.64
C ASP A 297 -32.21 -19.47 -18.34
N PRO A 298 -33.32 -19.44 -17.58
CA PRO A 298 -33.42 -20.23 -16.35
C PRO A 298 -33.30 -21.74 -16.59
N ALA A 299 -33.61 -22.23 -17.80
CA ALA A 299 -33.55 -23.65 -18.13
C ALA A 299 -32.12 -24.20 -18.20
N ILE A 300 -31.11 -23.33 -18.31
CA ILE A 300 -29.70 -23.73 -18.37
C ILE A 300 -29.01 -23.71 -17.00
N LEU A 301 -29.69 -23.19 -15.97
CA LEU A 301 -29.11 -23.04 -14.65
C LEU A 301 -29.11 -24.37 -13.89
N PRO A 302 -28.02 -24.70 -13.18
CA PRO A 302 -27.98 -25.85 -12.28
C PRO A 302 -29.07 -25.74 -11.20
N ALA A 303 -29.65 -26.88 -10.81
CA ALA A 303 -30.77 -26.92 -9.85
C ALA A 303 -30.37 -26.41 -8.45
N GLU A 304 -29.08 -26.44 -8.13
CA GLU A 304 -28.50 -25.92 -6.90
C GLU A 304 -28.59 -24.39 -6.81
N LEU A 305 -28.67 -23.70 -7.96
CA LEU A 305 -28.97 -22.28 -7.99
C LEU A 305 -30.48 -22.10 -7.87
N GLN A 306 -30.93 -21.77 -6.65
CA GLN A 306 -32.34 -21.51 -6.32
C GLN A 306 -32.87 -20.25 -7.03
N TRP A 307 -33.05 -20.32 -8.34
CA TRP A 307 -33.44 -19.19 -9.18
C TRP A 307 -34.88 -18.75 -8.92
N ASN A 308 -35.05 -17.50 -8.49
CA ASN A 308 -36.38 -16.92 -8.29
C ASN A 308 -36.86 -16.26 -9.58
N GLU A 309 -37.53 -17.05 -10.43
CA GLU A 309 -38.00 -16.60 -11.74
C GLU A 309 -38.97 -15.42 -11.66
N THR A 310 -39.86 -15.39 -10.67
CA THR A 310 -40.80 -14.27 -10.45
C THR A 310 -40.05 -12.97 -10.19
N TYR A 311 -39.09 -12.98 -9.25
CA TYR A 311 -38.30 -11.81 -8.90
C TYR A 311 -37.47 -11.32 -10.08
N VAL A 312 -36.82 -12.22 -10.82
CA VAL A 312 -36.00 -11.85 -11.96
C VAL A 312 -36.85 -11.26 -13.10
N ASN A 313 -38.01 -11.84 -13.40
CA ASN A 313 -38.89 -11.33 -14.44
C ASN A 313 -39.46 -9.94 -14.12
N GLU A 314 -39.80 -9.68 -12.85
CA GLU A 314 -40.35 -8.41 -12.41
C GLU A 314 -39.29 -7.32 -12.24
N LYS A 315 -38.17 -7.65 -11.59
CA LYS A 315 -37.18 -6.68 -11.11
C LYS A 315 -35.95 -6.59 -11.99
N LYS A 316 -35.65 -7.66 -12.75
CA LYS A 316 -34.50 -7.76 -13.66
C LYS A 316 -33.21 -7.28 -13.00
N PRO A 317 -32.78 -7.91 -11.89
CA PRO A 317 -31.58 -7.48 -11.18
C PRO A 317 -30.34 -7.65 -12.05
N ALA A 318 -29.31 -6.84 -11.80
CA ALA A 318 -27.99 -7.05 -12.38
C ALA A 318 -27.00 -7.47 -11.29
N ILE A 319 -26.08 -8.37 -11.64
CA ILE A 319 -25.03 -8.84 -10.74
C ILE A 319 -23.71 -8.25 -11.22
N ILE A 320 -23.01 -7.54 -10.35
CA ILE A 320 -21.67 -7.01 -10.60
C ILE A 320 -20.69 -7.93 -9.88
N VAL A 321 -19.87 -8.64 -10.64
CA VAL A 321 -18.79 -9.47 -10.09
C VAL A 321 -17.48 -8.75 -10.32
N MET A 322 -16.78 -8.42 -9.24
CA MET A 322 -15.48 -7.79 -9.30
C MET A 322 -14.41 -8.73 -8.77
N ASP A 323 -13.25 -8.71 -9.40
CA ASP A 323 -12.09 -9.46 -8.92
C ASP A 323 -11.66 -8.94 -7.53
N TYR A 324 -10.84 -9.73 -6.84
CA TYR A 324 -10.40 -9.44 -5.49
C TYR A 324 -9.73 -8.06 -5.35
N ALA A 325 -10.43 -7.13 -4.71
CA ALA A 325 -9.82 -5.92 -4.20
C ALA A 325 -9.29 -6.18 -2.77
N PHE A 326 -8.03 -5.81 -2.50
CA PHE A 326 -7.40 -6.02 -1.18
C PHE A 326 -7.07 -4.70 -0.47
N GLY A 327 -7.21 -4.67 0.85
CA GLY A 327 -6.80 -3.53 1.68
C GLY A 327 -7.57 -2.24 1.38
N GLU A 328 -6.90 -1.10 1.45
CA GLU A 328 -7.49 0.23 1.22
C GLU A 328 -8.07 0.38 -0.19
N GLN A 329 -7.55 -0.35 -1.18
CA GLN A 329 -8.05 -0.33 -2.55
C GLN A 329 -9.52 -0.78 -2.63
N ALA A 330 -9.90 -1.81 -1.85
CA ALA A 330 -11.29 -2.27 -1.79
C ALA A 330 -12.23 -1.18 -1.27
N TYR A 331 -11.78 -0.45 -0.24
CA TYR A 331 -12.51 0.69 0.31
C TYR A 331 -12.65 1.81 -0.71
N GLU A 332 -11.54 2.22 -1.35
CA GLU A 332 -11.54 3.25 -2.39
C GLU A 332 -12.46 2.90 -3.56
N THR A 333 -12.33 1.69 -4.13
CA THR A 333 -13.15 1.30 -5.28
C THR A 333 -14.62 1.19 -4.93
N MET A 334 -14.95 0.68 -3.73
CA MET A 334 -16.34 0.56 -3.30
C MET A 334 -16.95 1.93 -2.98
N ASP A 335 -16.20 2.84 -2.34
CA ASP A 335 -16.65 4.21 -2.10
C ASP A 335 -16.98 4.93 -3.42
N GLU A 336 -16.08 4.85 -4.41
CA GLU A 336 -16.31 5.43 -5.72
C GLU A 336 -17.48 4.77 -6.48
N LEU A 337 -17.63 3.45 -6.39
CA LEU A 337 -18.75 2.73 -7.02
C LEU A 337 -20.10 3.12 -6.41
N LEU A 338 -20.18 3.30 -5.09
CA LEU A 338 -21.42 3.61 -4.39
C LEU A 338 -21.85 5.07 -4.53
N LYS A 339 -20.97 5.97 -4.99
CA LYS A 339 -21.36 7.35 -5.32
C LYS A 339 -22.43 7.37 -6.42
N PRO A 340 -23.35 8.36 -6.41
CA PRO A 340 -24.32 8.52 -7.48
C PRO A 340 -23.66 8.61 -8.86
N TYR A 341 -24.32 8.08 -9.88
CA TYR A 341 -23.95 8.32 -11.26
C TYR A 341 -24.36 9.73 -11.65
N GLU A 342 -23.43 10.53 -12.18
CA GLU A 342 -23.72 11.89 -12.62
C GLU A 342 -23.87 11.91 -14.14
N SER A 343 -25.05 12.31 -14.63
CA SER A 343 -25.34 12.43 -16.06
C SER A 343 -26.26 13.63 -16.29
N ASP A 344 -25.88 14.52 -17.20
CA ASP A 344 -26.60 15.76 -17.52
C ASP A 344 -26.98 16.62 -16.28
N GLY A 345 -26.08 16.70 -15.30
CA GLY A 345 -26.29 17.43 -14.05
C GLY A 345 -27.27 16.78 -13.06
N LYS A 346 -27.76 15.56 -13.35
CA LYS A 346 -28.58 14.76 -12.44
C LYS A 346 -27.72 13.74 -11.71
N LYS A 347 -27.95 13.61 -10.40
CA LYS A 347 -27.35 12.56 -9.56
C LYS A 347 -28.31 11.39 -9.46
N ILE A 348 -27.91 10.24 -9.99
CA ILE A 348 -28.70 9.01 -9.99
C ILE A 348 -28.09 8.04 -8.97
N PRO A 349 -28.72 7.81 -7.81
CA PRO A 349 -28.24 6.82 -6.86
C PRO A 349 -28.38 5.41 -7.45
N LEU A 350 -27.36 4.58 -7.26
CA LEU A 350 -27.40 3.18 -7.67
C LEU A 350 -28.29 2.38 -6.70
N ASN A 351 -29.13 1.49 -7.22
CA ASN A 351 -30.04 0.68 -6.43
C ASN A 351 -29.37 -0.60 -5.90
N VAL A 352 -28.32 -0.46 -5.09
CA VAL A 352 -27.56 -1.60 -4.55
C VAL A 352 -28.37 -2.31 -3.45
N GLN A 353 -28.63 -3.59 -3.65
CA GLN A 353 -29.42 -4.43 -2.74
C GLN A 353 -28.54 -5.28 -1.82
N SER A 354 -27.41 -5.77 -2.30
CA SER A 354 -26.48 -6.57 -1.50
C SER A 354 -25.05 -6.45 -1.97
N VAL A 355 -24.12 -6.69 -1.04
CA VAL A 355 -22.68 -6.80 -1.31
C VAL A 355 -22.18 -8.08 -0.64
N SER A 356 -21.65 -8.99 -1.43
CA SER A 356 -21.12 -10.29 -0.98
C SER A 356 -19.62 -10.33 -1.26
N ILE A 357 -18.82 -10.73 -0.28
CA ILE A 357 -17.35 -10.77 -0.41
C ILE A 357 -16.88 -12.19 -0.09
N MET A 358 -16.27 -12.86 -1.07
CA MET A 358 -15.82 -14.24 -0.95
C MET A 358 -14.29 -14.29 -0.93
N GLY A 359 -13.65 -14.34 0.25
CA GLY A 359 -12.19 -14.38 0.37
C GLY A 359 -11.68 -14.41 1.82
N LYS A 360 -10.35 -14.43 1.99
CA LYS A 360 -9.74 -14.23 3.32
C LYS A 360 -10.00 -12.79 3.77
N ALA A 361 -11.02 -12.59 4.61
CA ALA A 361 -11.17 -11.41 5.44
C ALA A 361 -10.01 -11.39 6.47
N GLY A 362 -8.82 -10.98 6.02
CA GLY A 362 -7.56 -11.07 6.77
C GLY A 362 -7.45 -10.21 8.03
N ILE A 363 -8.58 -9.73 8.55
CA ILE A 363 -8.68 -8.93 9.78
C ILE A 363 -9.54 -9.60 10.86
N LEU A 364 -10.06 -10.81 10.64
CA LEU A 364 -10.71 -11.58 11.71
C LEU A 364 -9.66 -12.40 12.48
N GLN A 365 -9.45 -12.04 13.75
CA GLN A 365 -8.64 -12.81 14.70
C GLN A 365 -9.48 -13.95 15.28
N GLY A 366 -8.94 -15.17 15.28
CA GLY A 366 -9.45 -16.32 16.01
C GLY A 366 -8.29 -17.10 16.63
N GLU A 367 -8.52 -17.77 17.75
CA GLU A 367 -7.55 -18.62 18.44
C GLU A 367 -7.63 -20.08 17.97
N LYS A 368 -6.58 -20.86 18.27
CA LYS A 368 -6.52 -22.28 17.89
C LYS A 368 -7.52 -23.07 18.74
N GLY A 369 -8.65 -23.42 18.14
CA GLY A 369 -9.76 -24.14 18.79
C GLY A 369 -11.12 -23.50 18.53
N ASP A 370 -11.14 -22.30 17.95
CA ASP A 370 -12.38 -21.60 17.62
C ASP A 370 -13.09 -22.24 16.41
N ILE A 371 -14.40 -22.47 16.56
CA ILE A 371 -15.29 -22.77 15.44
C ILE A 371 -16.03 -21.47 15.13
N MET A 372 -15.67 -20.83 14.02
CA MET A 372 -16.33 -19.62 13.57
C MET A 372 -17.63 -19.98 12.83
N VAL A 373 -18.77 -19.63 13.43
CA VAL A 373 -20.08 -19.75 12.82
C VAL A 373 -20.48 -18.37 12.28
N PRO A 374 -20.87 -18.23 11.00
CA PRO A 374 -21.28 -16.96 10.44
C PRO A 374 -22.52 -16.41 11.18
N THR A 375 -22.47 -15.14 11.59
CA THR A 375 -23.58 -14.46 12.29
C THR A 375 -24.45 -13.59 11.38
N ALA A 376 -24.28 -13.69 10.05
CA ALA A 376 -25.16 -13.06 9.06
C ALA A 376 -25.19 -13.97 7.81
N HIS A 377 -26.30 -14.62 7.43
CA HIS A 377 -27.70 -14.45 7.81
C HIS A 377 -28.20 -15.46 8.87
N VAL A 378 -29.07 -14.99 9.77
CA VAL A 378 -30.28 -15.78 10.06
C VAL A 378 -31.32 -15.37 9.03
#